data_AF-A0A3N5U1Q6-F1
#
_entry.id   AF-A0A3N5U1Q6-F1
#
_cell.length_a   1.000
_cell.length_b   1.000
_cell.length_c   1.000
_cell.angle_alpha   90.00
_cell.angle_beta   90.00
_cell.angle_gamma   90.00
#
_symmetry.space_group_name_H-M   'P 1'
#
loop_
_entity.id
_entity.type
_entity.pdbx_description
1 polymer ?
#
loop_
_entity_poly.entity_id
_entity_poly.type
_entity_poly.pdbx_seq_one_letter_code
_entity_poly.pdbx_strand_id
1 'polypeptide(L)' 'MKMRQHIVYLVLGALITLGLVFIIGAGPDSPHVGRYQISTCLKRDWVYVYVIDTVTGTVKFVDEKNENKPFEEIKSSR' A
#
# COMPACT_ATOMS: atom_id res chain seq x y z
N MET A 1 -5.65 -47.02 -15.69
CA MET A 1 -6.24 -46.30 -14.53
C MET A 1 -5.26 -45.42 -13.75
N LYS A 2 -3.98 -45.82 -13.55
CA LYS A 2 -2.99 -45.04 -12.77
C LYS A 2 -2.72 -43.61 -13.31
N MET A 3 -2.61 -43.43 -14.62
CA MET A 3 -2.34 -42.12 -15.25
C MET A 3 -3.42 -41.07 -14.94
N ARG A 4 -4.70 -41.48 -14.87
CA ARG A 4 -5.83 -40.59 -14.56
C ARG A 4 -5.76 -40.04 -13.13
N GLN A 5 -5.27 -40.84 -12.18
CA GLN A 5 -5.10 -40.39 -10.80
C GLN A 5 -4.00 -39.33 -10.67
N HIS A 6 -2.92 -39.45 -11.44
CA HIS A 6 -1.82 -38.48 -11.41
C HIS A 6 -2.28 -37.12 -11.93
N ILE A 7 -3.07 -37.11 -13.00
CA ILE A 7 -3.66 -35.88 -13.55
C ILE A 7 -4.60 -35.23 -12.52
N VAL A 8 -5.42 -36.02 -11.84
CA VAL A 8 -6.33 -35.50 -10.79
C VAL A 8 -5.54 -34.86 -9.64
N TYR A 9 -4.47 -35.49 -9.16
CA TYR A 9 -3.64 -34.91 -8.10
C TYR A 9 -2.92 -33.64 -8.54
N LEU A 10 -2.47 -33.57 -9.79
CA LEU A 10 -1.84 -32.36 -10.34
C LEU A 10 -2.84 -31.19 -10.39
N VAL A 11 -4.06 -31.44 -10.89
CA VAL A 11 -5.12 -30.43 -10.93
C VAL A 11 -5.53 -29.99 -9.53
N LEU A 12 -5.65 -30.93 -8.59
CA LEU A 12 -5.99 -30.63 -7.20
C LEU A 12 -4.90 -29.77 -6.55
N GLY A 13 -3.62 -30.11 -6.77
CA GLY A 13 -2.49 -29.30 -6.31
C GLY A 13 -2.52 -27.89 -6.88
N ALA A 14 -2.78 -27.75 -8.18
CA ALA A 14 -2.89 -26.44 -8.84
C ALA A 14 -4.05 -25.59 -8.30
N LEU A 15 -5.20 -26.20 -7.98
CA LEU A 15 -6.33 -25.49 -7.38
C LEU A 15 -6.03 -25.03 -5.95
N ILE A 16 -5.34 -25.86 -5.16
CA ILE A 16 -4.93 -25.50 -3.80
C ILE A 16 -3.93 -24.35 -3.82
N THR A 17 -2.91 -24.41 -4.67
CA THR A 17 -1.91 -23.33 -4.78
C THR A 17 -2.55 -22.04 -5.27
N LEU A 18 -3.43 -22.11 -6.26
CA LEU A 18 -4.17 -20.94 -6.74
C LEU A 18 -5.01 -20.33 -5.61
N GLY A 19 -5.77 -21.15 -4.88
CA GLY A 19 -6.58 -20.70 -3.75
C GLY A 19 -5.76 -19.99 -2.67
N LEU A 20 -4.57 -20.51 -2.34
CA LEU A 20 -3.67 -19.88 -1.38
C LEU A 20 -3.19 -18.50 -1.86
N VAL A 21 -2.85 -18.34 -3.14
CA VAL A 21 -2.44 -17.04 -3.70
C VAL A 21 -3.56 -16.00 -3.57
N PHE A 22 -4.82 -16.38 -3.84
CA PHE A 22 -5.96 -15.48 -3.69
C PHE A 22 -6.19 -15.05 -2.23
N ILE A 23 -6.04 -15.97 -1.27
CA ILE A 23 -6.22 -15.66 0.16
C ILE A 23 -5.09 -14.74 0.65
N ILE A 24 -3.85 -14.99 0.25
CA ILE A 24 -2.69 -14.17 0.66
C ILE A 24 -2.72 -12.79 -0.01
N GLY A 25 -3.15 -12.72 -1.28
CA GLY A 25 -3.21 -11.47 -2.03
C GLY A 25 -4.35 -10.52 -1.63
N ALA A 26 -5.42 -11.03 -1.01
CA ALA A 26 -6.60 -10.26 -0.62
C ALA A 26 -6.49 -9.65 0.80
N GLY A 27 -5.30 -9.20 1.19
CA GLY A 27 -5.09 -8.51 2.46
C GLY A 27 -5.85 -7.17 2.50
N PRO A 28 -6.63 -6.87 3.56
CA PRO A 28 -7.37 -5.60 3.70
C PRO A 28 -6.44 -4.37 3.75
N ASP A 29 -5.16 -4.58 4.06
CA ASP A 29 -4.13 -3.55 4.20
C ASP A 29 -3.18 -3.48 3.00
N SER A 30 -3.58 -4.01 1.84
CA SER A 30 -2.81 -3.83 0.62
C SER A 30 -2.62 -2.33 0.35
N PRO A 31 -1.36 -1.84 0.19
CA PRO A 31 -1.11 -0.44 -0.07
C PRO A 31 -1.81 -0.08 -1.38
N HIS A 32 -2.83 0.78 -1.27
CA HIS A 32 -3.60 1.22 -2.43
C HIS A 32 -2.72 2.18 -3.23
N VAL A 33 -1.93 1.63 -4.14
CA VAL A 33 -1.09 2.40 -5.06
C VAL A 33 -1.99 3.37 -5.83
N GLY A 34 -1.74 4.67 -5.70
CA GLY A 34 -2.51 5.72 -6.37
C GLY A 34 -3.73 6.27 -5.60
N ARG A 35 -4.08 5.72 -4.42
CA ARG A 35 -5.19 6.25 -3.61
C ARG A 35 -4.87 7.58 -2.94
N TYR A 36 -3.61 7.81 -2.59
CA TYR A 36 -3.18 9.06 -1.97
C TYR A 36 -2.24 9.80 -2.90
N GLN A 37 -2.59 11.04 -3.24
CA GLN A 37 -1.72 11.97 -3.95
C GLN A 37 -1.16 12.99 -2.96
N ILE A 38 0.16 13.18 -2.98
CA ILE A 38 0.84 14.21 -2.19
C ILE A 38 1.04 15.44 -3.08
N SER A 39 0.61 16.60 -2.62
CA SER A 39 0.88 17.88 -3.26
C SER A 39 1.62 18.79 -2.30
N THR A 40 2.75 19.33 -2.73
CA THR A 40 3.51 20.31 -1.97
C THR A 40 3.34 21.69 -2.60
N CYS A 41 3.14 22.72 -1.79
CA CYS A 41 3.21 24.09 -2.28
C CYS A 41 4.16 24.92 -1.41
N LEU A 42 5.02 25.68 -2.08
CA LEU A 42 5.93 26.61 -1.45
C LEU A 42 5.27 27.99 -1.44
N LYS A 43 5.12 28.59 -0.25
CA LYS A 43 4.64 29.98 -0.15
C LYS A 43 5.53 30.74 0.82
N ARG A 44 6.27 31.71 0.28
CA ARG A 44 7.34 32.42 1.01
C ARG A 44 8.37 31.39 1.50
N ASP A 45 8.58 31.28 2.81
CA ASP A 45 9.55 30.39 3.44
C ASP A 45 8.93 29.11 4.03
N TRP A 46 7.64 28.84 3.76
CA TRP A 46 6.94 27.68 4.31
C TRP A 46 6.60 26.66 3.23
N VAL A 47 6.82 25.38 3.56
CA VAL A 47 6.40 24.24 2.73
C VAL A 47 5.09 23.71 3.30
N TYR A 48 4.04 23.77 2.50
CA TYR A 48 2.76 23.15 2.83
C TYR A 48 2.64 21.81 2.15
N VAL A 49 2.23 20.78 2.90
CA VAL A 49 2.01 19.43 2.40
C VAL A 49 0.54 19.05 2.53
N TYR A 50 -0.06 18.66 1.41
CA TYR A 50 -1.43 18.18 1.33
C TYR A 50 -1.44 16.72 0.90
N VAL A 51 -2.20 15.89 1.62
CA VAL A 51 -2.49 14.51 1.24
C VAL A 51 -3.93 14.46 0.75
N ILE A 52 -4.12 14.11 -0.51
CA ILE A 52 -5.42 14.03 -1.19
C ILE A 52 -5.78 12.56 -1.33
N ASP A 53 -6.88 12.12 -0.73
CA ASP A 53 -7.50 10.83 -1.05
C ASP A 53 -8.23 10.96 -2.40
N THR A 54 -7.70 10.32 -3.44
CA THR A 54 -8.22 10.39 -4.81
C THR A 54 -9.56 9.65 -4.98
N VAL A 55 -9.92 8.78 -4.03
CA VAL A 55 -11.18 8.04 -4.03
C VAL A 55 -12.31 8.87 -3.43
N THR A 56 -12.04 9.58 -2.33
CA THR A 56 -13.07 10.36 -1.61
C THR A 56 -13.01 11.85 -1.91
N GLY A 57 -11.91 12.35 -2.48
CA GLY A 57 -11.63 13.77 -2.64
C GLY A 57 -11.26 14.47 -1.32
N THR A 58 -11.12 13.73 -0.22
CA THR A 58 -10.77 14.30 1.09
C THR A 58 -9.35 14.83 1.08
N VAL A 59 -9.16 16.07 1.52
CA VAL A 59 -7.84 16.71 1.63
C VAL A 59 -7.44 16.82 3.09
N LYS A 60 -6.30 16.23 3.44
CA LYS A 60 -5.66 16.41 4.75
C LYS A 60 -4.48 17.35 4.61
N PHE A 61 -4.56 18.47 5.33
CA PHE A 61 -3.43 19.37 5.50
C PHE A 61 -2.50 18.83 6.59
N VAL A 62 -1.21 18.70 6.26
CA VAL A 62 -0.18 18.34 7.23
C VAL A 62 0.43 19.64 7.74
N ASP A 63 -0.02 20.08 8.91
CA ASP A 63 0.58 21.20 9.63
C ASP A 63 1.85 20.70 10.33
N GLU A 64 2.96 21.42 10.17
CA GLU A 64 4.25 21.13 10.80
C GLU A 64 4.18 21.12 12.34
N LYS A 65 3.10 21.64 12.94
CA LYS A 65 2.89 21.68 14.40
C LYS A 65 2.68 20.34 15.09
N ASN A 66 2.64 19.22 14.37
CA ASN A 66 2.64 17.90 15.02
C ASN A 66 4.09 17.41 15.21
N GLU A 67 4.72 17.89 16.29
CA GLU A 67 6.12 17.61 16.66
C GLU A 67 6.43 16.13 16.94
N ASN A 68 5.42 15.25 16.97
CA ASN A 68 5.61 13.80 16.98
C ASN A 68 5.88 13.26 15.56
N LYS A 69 6.94 13.76 14.92
CA LYS A 69 7.45 13.20 13.66
C LYS A 69 7.88 11.73 13.92
N PRO A 70 7.39 10.74 13.15
CA PRO A 70 7.72 9.33 13.40
C PRO A 70 9.13 8.92 12.94
N PHE A 71 9.94 9.85 12.44
CA PHE A 71 11.28 9.55 11.90
C PHE A 71 12.33 10.40 12.62
N GLU A 72 13.03 9.79 13.58
CA GLU A 72 14.26 10.35 14.17
C GLU A 72 15.43 10.39 13.16
N GLU A 73 15.28 9.78 11.98
CA GLU A 73 16.34 9.53 11.01
C GLU A 73 16.72 10.74 10.12
N ILE A 74 15.93 11.83 10.10
CA ILE A 74 16.27 13.04 9.32
C ILE A 74 17.20 14.00 10.09
N LYS A 75 17.93 13.50 11.10
CA LYS A 75 18.92 14.30 11.85
C LYS A 75 20.37 14.09 11.41
N SER A 76 20.64 13.26 10.40
CA SER A 76 22.01 13.05 9.90
C SER A 76 22.07 13.10 8.36
N SER A 77 22.00 14.31 7.81
CA SER A 77 22.59 14.60 6.50
C SER A 77 22.86 16.10 6.39
N ARG A 78 23.84 16.56 7.17
CA ARG A 78 24.71 17.70 6.86
C ARG A 78 25.86 17.74 7.84
#